data_AF-A0A268U7Q1-F1
#
_entry.id   AF-A0A268U7Q1-F1
#
_cell.length_a   1.000
_cell.length_b   1.000
_cell.length_c   1.000
_cell.angle_alpha   90.00
_cell.angle_beta   90.00
_cell.angle_gamma   90.00
#
_symmetry.space_group_name_H-M   'P 1'
#
loop_
_entity.id
_entity.type
_entity.pdbx_description
1 polymer ?
#
loop_
_entity_poly.entity_id
_entity_poly.type
_entity_poly.pdbx_seq_one_letter_code
_entity_poly.pdbx_strand_id
1 'polypeptide(L)'
;MNKNQLEALEKKFDKQKSYIQQLESQINLKTSELANMKNLLEKTHLEVKKFDSDLDHILNFILTLEDKIKHQKNGVSILQEYIQSILITQNKDMLFGVGIDKKFIKNKSISTIKYYLYTFDCFIKESYVLENLKVSQKKDAGIIIKTLIDYIKISFKNKNVQIRGIIELSEQSLEEILNIKFYGNHSIAQEVKDFINLYSLE
;
A
#
# COMPACT_ATOMS: atom_id res chain seq x y z
N MET A 1 45.00 -16.02 -50.74
CA MET A 1 43.60 -16.42 -50.43
C MET A 1 42.97 -16.86 -51.73
N ASN A 2 42.38 -18.06 -51.80
CA ASN A 2 41.82 -18.57 -53.06
C ASN A 2 40.43 -17.97 -53.32
N LYS A 3 40.05 -17.76 -54.59
CA LYS A 3 38.80 -17.10 -55.01
C LYS A 3 37.56 -17.69 -54.33
N ASN A 4 37.52 -19.01 -54.17
CA ASN A 4 36.43 -19.72 -53.50
C ASN A 4 36.27 -19.36 -52.00
N GLN A 5 37.36 -18.99 -51.33
CA GLN A 5 37.32 -18.55 -49.92
C GLN A 5 36.77 -17.12 -49.79
N LEU A 6 37.09 -16.25 -50.76
CA LEU A 6 36.57 -14.89 -50.83
C LEU A 6 35.04 -14.91 -51.04
N GLU A 7 34.55 -15.68 -52.02
CA GLU A 7 33.12 -15.81 -52.31
C GLU A 7 32.32 -16.40 -51.13
N ALA A 8 32.93 -17.32 -50.38
CA ALA A 8 32.30 -17.88 -49.18
C ALA A 8 32.21 -16.87 -48.02
N LEU A 9 33.21 -15.99 -47.89
CA LEU A 9 33.21 -14.90 -46.90
C LEU A 9 32.19 -13.81 -47.28
N GLU A 10 32.10 -13.44 -48.55
CA GLU A 10 31.11 -12.48 -49.06
C GLU A 10 29.68 -12.97 -48.77
N LYS A 11 29.37 -14.24 -49.08
CA LYS A 11 28.05 -14.82 -48.75
C LYS A 11 27.75 -14.82 -47.25
N LYS A 12 28.75 -15.05 -46.39
CA LYS A 12 28.58 -14.96 -44.93
C LYS A 12 28.33 -13.52 -44.48
N PHE A 13 29.05 -12.57 -45.06
CA PHE A 13 28.90 -11.15 -44.78
C PHE A 13 27.50 -10.65 -45.17
N ASP A 14 27.03 -11.01 -46.37
CA ASP A 14 25.68 -10.67 -46.83
C ASP A 14 24.60 -11.27 -45.92
N LYS A 15 24.77 -12.54 -45.51
CA LYS A 15 23.85 -13.19 -44.58
C LYS A 15 23.82 -12.49 -43.22
N GLN A 16 24.97 -12.09 -42.69
CA GLN A 16 25.05 -11.33 -41.43
C GLN A 16 24.41 -9.95 -41.57
N LYS A 17 24.62 -9.27 -42.69
CA LYS A 17 24.02 -7.97 -42.98
C LYS A 17 22.48 -8.06 -43.03
N SER A 18 21.93 -9.05 -43.72
CA SER A 18 20.48 -9.29 -43.72
C SER A 18 19.95 -9.63 -42.34
N TYR A 19 20.68 -10.40 -41.53
CA TYR A 19 20.27 -10.73 -40.16
C TYR A 19 20.28 -9.50 -39.25
N ILE A 20 21.29 -8.62 -39.36
CA ILE A 20 21.34 -7.35 -38.63
C ILE A 20 20.14 -6.48 -38.97
N GLN A 21 19.80 -6.35 -40.26
CA GLN A 21 18.62 -5.59 -40.69
C GLN A 21 17.30 -6.14 -40.13
N GLN A 22 17.18 -7.47 -40.03
CA GLN A 22 16.03 -8.10 -39.38
C GLN A 22 15.95 -7.76 -37.88
N LEU A 23 17.07 -7.80 -37.17
CA LEU A 23 17.14 -7.44 -35.76
C LEU A 23 16.80 -5.96 -35.54
N GLU A 24 17.32 -5.05 -36.37
CA GLU A 24 17.00 -3.62 -36.31
C GLU A 24 15.50 -3.37 -36.52
N SER A 25 14.88 -4.07 -37.48
CA SER A 25 13.43 -4.01 -37.69
C SER A 25 12.64 -4.49 -36.47
N GLN A 26 13.05 -5.61 -35.86
CA GLN A 26 12.42 -6.14 -34.65
C GLN A 26 12.56 -5.18 -33.46
N ILE A 27 13.73 -4.57 -33.27
CA ILE A 27 13.97 -3.58 -32.22
C ILE A 27 13.05 -2.37 -32.40
N ASN A 28 12.92 -1.86 -33.62
CA ASN A 28 12.07 -0.71 -33.90
C ASN A 28 10.59 -1.02 -33.61
N LEU A 29 10.10 -2.20 -34.01
CA LEU A 29 8.75 -2.66 -33.69
C LEU A 29 8.53 -2.75 -32.18
N LYS A 30 9.44 -3.42 -31.45
CA LYS A 30 9.33 -3.56 -29.99
C LYS A 30 9.41 -2.23 -29.25
N THR A 31 10.20 -1.29 -29.74
CA THR A 31 10.30 0.06 -29.18
C THR A 31 8.99 0.83 -29.36
N SER A 32 8.36 0.71 -30.53
CA SER A 32 7.05 1.30 -30.79
C SER A 32 5.96 0.68 -29.91
N GLU A 33 5.95 -0.65 -29.77
CA GLU A 33 5.03 -1.36 -28.88
C GLU A 33 5.17 -0.90 -27.42
N LEU A 34 6.41 -0.77 -26.93
CA LEU A 34 6.69 -0.27 -25.57
C LEU A 34 6.18 1.16 -25.36
N ALA A 35 6.37 2.04 -26.34
CA ALA A 35 5.86 3.41 -26.27
C ALA A 35 4.32 3.43 -26.20
N ASN A 36 3.65 2.59 -26.99
CA ASN A 36 2.19 2.45 -26.97
C ASN A 36 1.69 1.90 -25.63
N MET A 37 2.33 0.87 -25.09
CA MET A 37 1.99 0.31 -23.78
C MET A 37 2.16 1.33 -22.66
N LYS A 38 3.24 2.13 -22.70
CA LYS A 38 3.47 3.20 -21.72
C LYS A 38 2.35 4.24 -21.76
N ASN A 39 1.96 4.68 -22.94
CA ASN A 39 0.85 5.63 -23.11
C ASN A 39 -0.49 5.06 -22.61
N LEU A 40 -0.75 3.77 -22.86
CA LEU A 40 -1.95 3.10 -22.36
C LEU A 40 -1.94 3.05 -20.82
N LEU A 41 -0.80 2.69 -20.22
CA LEU A 41 -0.64 2.65 -18.77
C LEU A 41 -0.89 4.02 -18.11
N GLU A 42 -0.36 5.09 -18.72
CA GLU A 42 -0.59 6.47 -18.24
C GLU A 42 -2.06 6.85 -18.31
N LYS A 43 -2.77 6.52 -19.40
CA LYS A 43 -4.22 6.75 -19.53
C LYS A 43 -5.01 5.97 -18.47
N THR A 44 -4.73 4.68 -18.30
CA THR A 44 -5.39 3.86 -17.27
C THR A 44 -5.13 4.42 -15.87
N HIS A 45 -3.92 4.93 -15.60
CA HIS A 45 -3.62 5.54 -14.30
C HIS A 45 -4.43 6.81 -14.05
N LEU A 46 -4.67 7.63 -15.07
CA LEU A 46 -5.55 8.80 -14.98
C LEU A 46 -7.01 8.40 -14.75
N GLU A 47 -7.51 7.38 -15.45
CA GLU A 47 -8.87 6.86 -15.25
C GLU A 47 -9.08 6.33 -13.83
N VAL A 48 -8.10 5.58 -13.29
CA VAL A 48 -8.14 5.11 -11.89
C VAL A 48 -8.19 6.27 -10.90
N LYS A 49 -7.40 7.33 -11.12
CA LYS A 49 -7.45 8.54 -10.27
C LYS A 49 -8.81 9.22 -10.32
N LYS A 50 -9.41 9.31 -11.51
CA LYS A 50 -10.75 9.89 -11.67
C LYS A 50 -11.79 9.05 -10.94
N PHE A 51 -11.74 7.73 -11.09
CA PHE A 51 -12.65 6.81 -10.40
C PHE A 51 -12.52 6.91 -8.88
N ASP A 52 -11.30 7.06 -8.35
CA ASP A 52 -11.08 7.29 -6.91
C ASP A 52 -11.73 8.60 -6.43
N SER A 53 -11.66 9.67 -7.23
CA SER A 53 -12.38 10.91 -6.95
C SER A 53 -13.90 10.73 -6.97
N ASP A 54 -14.42 9.97 -7.94
CA ASP A 54 -15.85 9.68 -8.04
C ASP A 54 -16.35 8.86 -6.83
N LEU A 55 -15.55 7.91 -6.33
CA LEU A 55 -15.84 7.17 -5.10
C LEU A 55 -15.90 8.08 -3.87
N ASP A 56 -14.97 9.03 -3.76
CA ASP A 56 -14.99 10.02 -2.67
C ASP A 56 -16.26 10.89 -2.74
N HIS A 57 -16.71 11.28 -3.93
CA HIS A 57 -17.97 11.99 -4.11
C HIS A 57 -19.19 11.16 -3.70
N ILE A 58 -19.23 9.87 -4.08
CA ILE A 58 -20.31 8.96 -3.71
C ILE A 58 -20.32 8.75 -2.18
N LEU A 59 -19.16 8.56 -1.56
CA LEU A 59 -19.07 8.39 -0.11
C LEU A 59 -19.56 9.64 0.61
N ASN A 60 -19.14 10.83 0.17
CA ASN A 60 -19.64 12.10 0.71
C ASN A 60 -21.16 12.24 0.53
N PHE A 61 -21.70 11.80 -0.60
CA PHE A 61 -23.13 11.80 -0.86
C PHE A 61 -23.87 10.86 0.11
N ILE A 62 -23.35 9.64 0.33
CA ILE A 62 -23.91 8.69 1.31
C ILE A 62 -23.91 9.31 2.71
N LEU A 63 -22.79 9.90 3.14
CA LEU A 63 -22.70 10.56 4.45
C LEU A 63 -23.69 11.71 4.57
N THR A 64 -23.87 12.51 3.52
CA THR A 64 -24.85 13.61 3.49
C THR A 64 -26.30 13.10 3.54
N LEU A 65 -26.59 11.98 2.88
CA LEU A 65 -27.91 11.35 2.94
C LEU A 65 -28.19 10.78 4.34
N GLU A 66 -27.21 10.12 4.94
CA GLU A 66 -27.31 9.63 6.32
C GLU A 66 -27.57 10.78 7.31
N ASP A 67 -26.88 11.91 7.16
CA ASP A 67 -27.13 13.12 7.96
C ASP A 67 -28.58 13.61 7.86
N LYS A 68 -29.11 13.69 6.64
CA LYS A 68 -30.50 14.10 6.40
C LYS A 68 -31.50 13.13 7.05
N ILE A 69 -31.23 11.83 7.00
CA ILE A 69 -32.08 10.80 7.62
C ILE A 69 -31.99 10.86 9.15
N LYS A 70 -30.80 11.09 9.72
CA LYS A 70 -30.58 11.28 11.16
C LYS A 70 -31.39 12.45 11.70
N HIS A 71 -31.38 13.58 11.02
CA HIS A 71 -32.19 14.76 11.37
C HIS A 71 -33.71 14.53 11.28
N GLN A 72 -34.16 13.53 10.51
CA GLN A 72 -35.59 13.20 10.38
C GLN A 72 -36.07 12.11 11.35
N LYS A 73 -35.19 11.22 11.81
CA LYS A 73 -35.59 10.00 12.56
C LYS A 73 -34.95 9.83 13.94
N ASN A 74 -34.15 10.78 14.44
CA ASN A 74 -33.37 10.64 15.69
C ASN A 74 -32.53 9.35 15.74
N GLY A 75 -32.16 8.79 14.58
CA GLY A 75 -31.38 7.56 14.47
C GLY A 75 -29.88 7.83 14.55
N VAL A 76 -29.15 6.94 15.21
CA VAL A 76 -27.68 6.94 15.29
C VAL A 76 -27.11 6.39 13.97
N SER A 77 -26.34 7.18 13.21
CA SER A 77 -25.62 6.67 12.02
C SER A 77 -24.28 6.08 12.45
N ILE A 78 -24.21 4.74 12.47
CA ILE A 78 -23.02 3.98 12.89
C ILE A 78 -21.83 4.26 11.97
N LEU A 79 -22.05 4.41 10.65
CA LEU A 79 -20.99 4.67 9.68
C LEU A 79 -20.40 6.08 9.87
N GLN A 80 -21.25 7.10 9.94
CA GLN A 80 -20.78 8.47 10.07
C GLN A 80 -20.01 8.69 11.39
N GLU A 81 -20.54 8.17 12.49
CA GLU A 81 -19.88 8.22 13.80
C GLU A 81 -18.54 7.48 13.78
N TYR A 82 -18.48 6.35 13.07
CA TYR A 82 -17.22 5.65 12.84
C TYR A 82 -16.21 6.48 12.03
N ILE A 83 -16.60 7.03 10.88
CA ILE A 83 -15.72 7.82 10.00
C ILE A 83 -15.17 9.07 10.71
N GLN A 84 -16.02 9.72 11.52
CA GLN A 84 -15.64 10.90 12.31
C GLN A 84 -14.74 10.54 13.49
N SER A 85 -14.98 9.40 14.14
CA SER A 85 -14.22 9.00 15.32
C SER A 85 -12.83 8.43 14.97
N ILE A 86 -12.54 8.12 13.72
CA ILE A 86 -11.19 7.73 13.27
C ILE A 86 -10.45 8.95 12.73
N LEU A 87 -9.28 9.21 13.32
CA LEU A 87 -8.36 10.27 12.89
C LEU A 87 -7.07 9.62 12.36
N ILE A 88 -7.05 9.33 11.05
CA ILE A 88 -5.85 8.83 10.34
C ILE A 88 -5.12 10.02 9.72
N THR A 89 -3.80 10.09 9.86
CA THR A 89 -2.97 11.07 9.15
C THR A 89 -3.18 11.02 7.62
N GLN A 90 -3.05 12.18 6.98
CA GLN A 90 -2.99 12.28 5.52
C GLN A 90 -1.66 11.76 4.96
N ASN A 91 -0.61 11.69 5.79
CA ASN A 91 0.70 11.21 5.39
C ASN A 91 0.74 9.69 5.29
N LYS A 92 0.42 9.16 4.10
CA LYS A 92 0.38 7.71 3.82
C LYS A 92 1.71 6.97 4.02
N ASP A 93 2.84 7.67 4.07
CA ASP A 93 4.13 7.03 4.37
C ASP A 93 4.26 6.60 5.83
N MET A 94 3.40 7.12 6.72
CA MET A 94 3.29 6.73 8.12
C MET A 94 2.23 5.64 8.35
N LEU A 95 1.58 5.15 7.29
CA LEU A 95 0.51 4.15 7.37
C LEU A 95 1.00 2.78 6.91
N PHE A 96 0.74 1.77 7.74
CA PHE A 96 1.17 0.40 7.49
C PHE A 96 -0.01 -0.56 7.66
N GLY A 97 -0.24 -1.40 6.65
CA GLY A 97 -1.36 -2.34 6.65
C GLY A 97 -1.05 -3.63 7.41
N VAL A 98 -1.91 -3.98 8.36
CA VAL A 98 -2.01 -5.32 8.95
C VAL A 98 -3.08 -6.05 8.15
N GLY A 99 -2.70 -7.03 7.33
CA GLY A 99 -3.65 -7.72 6.44
C GLY A 99 -4.22 -6.85 5.30
N ILE A 100 -3.66 -5.65 5.06
CA ILE A 100 -4.05 -4.72 4.00
C ILE A 100 -2.85 -4.46 3.08
N ASP A 101 -3.05 -4.51 1.77
CA ASP A 101 -1.97 -4.30 0.79
C ASP A 101 -1.45 -2.85 0.86
N LYS A 102 -0.12 -2.70 0.87
CA LYS A 102 0.54 -1.39 0.81
C LYS A 102 0.16 -0.58 -0.43
N LYS A 103 -0.07 -1.23 -1.57
CA LYS A 103 -0.54 -0.58 -2.80
C LYS A 103 -1.92 0.03 -2.62
N PHE A 104 -2.81 -0.64 -1.88
CA PHE A 104 -4.13 -0.10 -1.56
C PHE A 104 -4.00 1.19 -0.74
N ILE A 105 -3.24 1.15 0.37
CA ILE A 105 -3.02 2.31 1.24
C ILE A 105 -2.43 3.49 0.46
N LYS A 106 -1.43 3.23 -0.39
CA LYS A 106 -0.78 4.29 -1.19
C LYS A 106 -1.73 4.95 -2.19
N ASN A 107 -2.54 4.15 -2.87
CA ASN A 107 -3.32 4.64 -4.01
C ASN A 107 -4.67 5.22 -3.60
N LYS A 108 -5.29 4.72 -2.51
CA LYS A 108 -6.66 5.11 -2.12
C LYS A 108 -6.71 6.31 -1.20
N SER A 109 -7.76 7.13 -1.30
CA SER A 109 -7.98 8.27 -0.42
C SER A 109 -8.10 7.83 1.05
N ILE A 110 -7.86 8.75 1.99
CA ILE A 110 -8.05 8.45 3.43
C ILE A 110 -9.51 8.09 3.71
N SER A 111 -10.47 8.74 3.05
CA SER A 111 -11.89 8.44 3.19
C SER A 111 -12.22 7.01 2.75
N THR A 112 -11.68 6.58 1.60
CA THR A 112 -11.81 5.20 1.12
C THR A 112 -11.16 4.20 2.08
N ILE A 113 -10.01 4.54 2.65
CA ILE A 113 -9.33 3.71 3.65
C ILE A 113 -10.20 3.57 4.91
N LYS A 114 -10.76 4.66 5.43
CA LYS A 114 -11.67 4.62 6.57
C LYS A 114 -12.91 3.77 6.29
N TYR A 115 -13.51 3.93 5.11
CA TYR A 115 -14.64 3.09 4.70
C TYR A 115 -14.24 1.61 4.58
N TYR A 116 -13.06 1.31 4.05
CA TYR A 116 -12.54 -0.05 4.01
C TYR A 116 -12.43 -0.65 5.42
N LEU A 117 -11.84 0.09 6.38
CA LEU A 117 -11.74 -0.34 7.77
C LEU A 117 -13.14 -0.61 8.37
N TYR A 118 -14.13 0.26 8.08
CA TYR A 118 -15.52 0.04 8.49
C TYR A 118 -16.08 -1.29 7.97
N THR A 119 -15.90 -1.58 6.68
CA THR A 119 -16.41 -2.82 6.05
C THR A 119 -15.76 -4.10 6.56
N PHE A 120 -14.64 -4.00 7.29
CA PHE A 120 -13.95 -5.13 7.93
C PHE A 120 -14.06 -5.09 9.45
N ASP A 121 -15.09 -4.45 9.99
CA ASP A 121 -15.36 -4.37 11.43
C ASP A 121 -14.18 -3.87 12.25
N CYS A 122 -13.36 -2.97 11.69
CA CYS A 122 -12.16 -2.44 12.35
C CYS A 122 -12.53 -1.37 13.38
N PHE A 123 -13.23 -1.75 14.44
CA PHE A 123 -13.75 -0.84 15.47
C PHE A 123 -12.79 -0.61 16.64
N ILE A 124 -11.74 -1.42 16.76
CA ILE A 124 -10.76 -1.31 17.84
C ILE A 124 -9.77 -0.20 17.54
N LYS A 125 -9.53 0.65 18.54
CA LYS A 125 -8.61 1.77 18.49
C LYS A 125 -7.69 1.71 19.69
N GLU A 126 -6.42 1.50 19.43
CA GLU A 126 -5.42 1.29 20.47
C GLU A 126 -4.21 2.17 20.20
N SER A 127 -3.57 2.64 21.26
CA SER A 127 -2.34 3.43 21.15
C SER A 127 -1.28 2.79 22.02
N TYR A 128 -0.08 2.66 21.48
CA TYR A 128 1.03 2.00 22.15
C TYR A 128 2.29 2.82 22.02
N VAL A 129 3.09 2.79 23.09
CA VAL A 129 4.47 3.25 23.11
C VAL A 129 5.33 2.00 22.99
N LEU A 130 6.16 1.91 21.95
CA LEU A 130 7.14 0.84 21.84
C LEU A 130 8.42 1.29 22.56
N GLU A 131 8.40 1.12 23.88
CA GLU A 131 9.50 1.48 24.76
C GLU A 131 10.77 0.67 24.45
N ASN A 132 11.94 1.21 24.79
CA ASN A 132 13.27 0.57 24.69
C ASN A 132 13.73 0.17 23.27
N LEU A 133 12.98 0.50 22.22
CA LEU A 133 13.41 0.33 20.84
C LEU A 133 14.14 1.60 20.37
N LYS A 134 15.48 1.52 20.25
CA LYS A 134 16.30 2.64 19.77
C LYS A 134 16.00 2.94 18.29
N VAL A 135 15.42 4.10 18.04
CA VAL A 135 15.21 4.64 16.69
C VAL A 135 16.17 5.80 16.48
N SER A 136 17.17 5.62 15.61
CA SER A 136 18.11 6.69 15.26
C SER A 136 17.72 7.40 13.96
N GLN A 137 16.98 6.72 13.08
CA GLN A 137 16.53 7.26 11.80
C GLN A 137 15.08 6.86 11.52
N LYS A 138 14.37 7.67 10.71
CA LYS A 138 13.02 7.36 10.20
C LYS A 138 12.92 6.00 9.51
N LYS A 139 14.01 5.54 8.87
CA LYS A 139 14.07 4.22 8.23
C LYS A 139 13.97 3.08 9.25
N ASP A 140 14.55 3.27 10.44
CA ASP A 140 14.56 2.27 11.51
C ASP A 140 13.16 2.07 12.08
N ALA A 141 12.42 3.17 12.31
CA ALA A 141 11.00 3.13 12.66
C ALA A 141 10.19 2.30 11.65
N GLY A 142 10.39 2.55 10.34
CA GLY A 142 9.72 1.79 9.29
C GLY A 142 10.09 0.30 9.24
N ILE A 143 11.27 -0.09 9.73
CA ILE A 143 11.68 -1.49 9.85
C ILE A 143 10.99 -2.13 11.05
N ILE A 144 11.07 -1.49 12.23
CA ILE A 144 10.44 -1.95 13.47
C ILE A 144 8.96 -2.23 13.24
N ILE A 145 8.23 -1.30 12.62
CA ILE A 145 6.79 -1.46 12.36
C ILE A 145 6.51 -2.62 11.41
N LYS A 146 7.33 -2.83 10.38
CA LYS A 146 7.15 -3.99 9.49
C LYS A 146 7.37 -5.30 10.25
N THR A 147 8.41 -5.36 11.08
CA THR A 147 8.68 -6.54 11.90
C THR A 147 7.54 -6.81 12.88
N LEU A 148 7.01 -5.78 13.53
CA LEU A 148 5.83 -5.88 14.39
C LEU A 148 4.61 -6.39 13.61
N ILE A 149 4.36 -5.87 12.41
CA ILE A 149 3.24 -6.32 11.57
C ILE A 149 3.38 -7.80 11.20
N ASP A 150 4.57 -8.22 10.81
CA ASP A 150 4.82 -9.61 10.44
C ASP A 150 4.67 -10.53 11.66
N TYR A 151 5.13 -10.09 12.84
CA TYR A 151 4.89 -10.78 14.10
C TYR A 151 3.39 -10.92 14.41
N ILE A 152 2.62 -9.82 14.35
CA ILE A 152 1.16 -9.83 14.56
C ILE A 152 0.49 -10.81 13.59
N LYS A 153 0.81 -10.74 12.29
CA LYS A 153 0.25 -11.64 11.27
C LYS A 153 0.53 -13.10 11.60
N ILE A 154 1.74 -13.43 12.04
CA ILE A 154 2.12 -14.80 12.41
C ILE A 154 1.35 -15.25 13.66
N SER A 155 1.28 -14.41 14.70
CA SER A 155 0.53 -14.71 15.94
C SER A 155 -0.94 -15.04 15.64
N PHE A 156 -1.61 -14.20 14.86
CA PHE A 156 -3.02 -14.39 14.49
C PHE A 156 -3.24 -15.57 13.54
N LYS A 157 -2.29 -15.81 12.62
CA LYS A 157 -2.33 -17.00 11.76
C LYS A 157 -2.28 -18.29 12.58
N ASN A 158 -1.45 -18.34 13.62
CA ASN A 158 -1.36 -19.51 14.52
C ASN A 158 -2.66 -19.74 15.32
N LYS A 159 -3.39 -18.66 15.62
CA LYS A 159 -4.72 -18.70 16.26
C LYS A 159 -5.85 -19.01 15.28
N ASN A 160 -5.56 -19.13 13.98
CA ASN A 160 -6.55 -19.24 12.89
C ASN A 160 -7.58 -18.10 12.87
N VAL A 161 -7.14 -16.87 13.19
CA VAL A 161 -7.96 -15.66 13.20
C VAL A 161 -7.47 -14.69 12.13
N GLN A 162 -8.39 -14.09 11.36
CA GLN A 162 -8.03 -13.07 10.38
C GLN A 162 -7.88 -11.70 11.05
N ILE A 163 -6.66 -11.16 11.05
CA ILE A 163 -6.38 -9.80 11.49
C ILE A 163 -6.36 -8.83 10.30
N ARG A 164 -7.10 -7.72 10.43
CA ARG A 164 -7.12 -6.61 9.48
C ARG A 164 -7.05 -5.29 10.25
N GLY A 165 -6.30 -4.34 9.70
CA GLY A 165 -6.19 -3.03 10.29
C GLY A 165 -5.06 -2.19 9.71
N ILE A 166 -4.88 -1.01 10.27
CA ILE A 166 -3.79 -0.09 9.96
C ILE A 166 -3.06 0.28 11.25
N ILE A 167 -1.73 0.25 11.17
CA ILE A 167 -0.85 0.88 12.14
C ILE A 167 -0.40 2.22 11.56
N GLU A 168 -0.61 3.28 12.32
CA GLU A 168 -0.15 4.63 12.06
C GLU A 168 1.01 4.97 13.00
N LEU A 169 2.10 5.48 12.44
CA LEU A 169 3.17 6.12 13.21
C LEU A 169 2.81 7.57 13.53
N SER A 170 2.92 7.96 14.80
CA SER A 170 2.77 9.36 15.19
C SER A 170 3.93 10.19 14.65
N GLU A 171 3.68 11.44 14.25
CA GLU A 171 4.73 12.35 13.76
C GLU A 171 5.75 12.71 14.85
N GLN A 172 5.31 12.69 16.12
CA GLN A 172 6.16 12.90 17.29
C GLN A 172 7.14 11.75 17.56
N SER A 173 7.00 10.62 16.84
CA SER A 173 7.76 9.40 17.07
C SER A 173 9.09 9.30 16.35
N LEU A 174 9.54 10.40 15.77
CA LEU A 174 10.83 10.50 15.09
C LEU A 174 11.97 10.86 16.04
N GLU A 175 11.67 11.17 17.30
CA GLU A 175 12.61 11.51 18.35
C GLU A 175 12.48 10.50 19.50
N GLU A 176 13.35 9.47 19.49
CA GLU A 176 13.61 8.48 20.54
C GLU A 176 12.48 7.53 21.00
N ILE A 177 11.21 7.93 20.95
CA ILE A 177 10.07 7.16 21.46
C ILE A 177 9.08 6.85 20.32
N LEU A 178 8.91 5.57 20.00
CA LEU A 178 8.01 5.15 18.93
C LEU A 178 6.58 5.00 19.43
N ASN A 179 5.69 5.89 19.01
CA ASN A 179 4.26 5.85 19.31
C ASN A 179 3.49 5.39 18.08
N ILE A 180 2.66 4.37 18.27
CA ILE A 180 1.80 3.82 17.24
C ILE A 180 0.34 3.94 17.64
N LYS A 181 -0.51 4.17 16.64
CA LYS A 181 -1.96 3.98 16.74
C LYS A 181 -2.36 2.81 15.88
N PHE A 182 -3.20 1.95 16.41
CA PHE A 182 -3.74 0.81 15.69
C PHE A 182 -5.25 0.94 15.54
N TYR A 183 -5.72 0.70 14.32
CA TYR A 183 -7.14 0.66 13.94
C TYR A 183 -7.42 -0.70 13.31
N GLY A 184 -8.16 -1.59 13.98
CA GLY A 184 -8.33 -2.95 13.47
C GLY A 184 -9.52 -3.72 14.04
N ASN A 185 -9.68 -4.95 13.57
CA ASN A 185 -10.82 -5.81 13.89
C ASN A 185 -10.58 -6.71 15.12
N HIS A 186 -9.34 -6.85 15.57
CA HIS A 186 -8.97 -7.53 16.82
C HIS A 186 -7.90 -6.73 17.55
N SER A 187 -7.94 -6.77 18.88
CA SER A 187 -6.92 -6.15 19.72
C SER A 187 -5.56 -6.78 19.48
N ILE A 188 -4.51 -5.96 19.43
CA ILE A 188 -3.12 -6.42 19.31
C ILE A 188 -2.32 -6.20 20.60
N ALA A 189 -3.00 -5.92 21.71
CA ALA A 189 -2.34 -5.52 22.96
C ALA A 189 -1.32 -6.56 23.46
N GLN A 190 -1.69 -7.83 23.38
CA GLN A 190 -0.81 -8.92 23.79
C GLN A 190 0.38 -9.05 22.84
N GLU A 191 0.14 -9.01 21.53
CA GLU A 191 1.19 -9.08 20.52
C GLU A 191 2.20 -7.93 20.64
N VAL A 192 1.72 -6.71 20.90
CA VAL A 192 2.60 -5.55 21.11
C VAL A 192 3.45 -5.73 22.36
N LYS A 193 2.84 -6.17 23.48
CA LYS A 193 3.55 -6.41 24.73
C LYS A 193 4.62 -7.49 24.56
N ASP A 194 4.28 -8.61 23.93
CA ASP A 194 5.20 -9.72 23.70
C ASP A 194 6.33 -9.31 22.74
N PHE A 195 6.01 -8.51 21.72
CA PHE A 195 7.01 -7.95 20.82
C PHE A 195 8.00 -7.05 21.57
N ILE A 196 7.53 -6.13 22.41
CA ILE A 196 8.41 -5.28 23.22
C ILE A 196 9.30 -6.14 24.12
N ASN A 197 8.75 -7.16 24.79
CA ASN A 197 9.53 -8.05 25.67
C ASN A 197 10.60 -8.85 24.90
N LEU A 198 10.33 -9.28 23.67
CA LEU A 198 11.28 -10.03 22.86
C LEU A 198 12.46 -9.19 22.35
N TYR A 199 12.24 -7.89 22.16
CA TYR A 199 13.21 -6.99 21.54
C TYR A 199 13.77 -5.92 22.48
N SER A 200 13.25 -5.81 23.71
CA SER A 200 13.89 -5.09 24.81
C SER A 200 15.00 -5.98 25.36
N LEU A 201 16.23 -5.72 24.95
CA LEU A 201 17.41 -6.27 25.63
C LEU A 201 17.39 -5.76 27.08
N GLU A 202 17.37 -6.67 28.06
CA GLU A 202 17.98 -6.38 29.37
C GLU A 202 19.48 -6.09 29.19
#